data_AF-A0A085WFN7-F1
#
_entry.id   AF-A0A085WFN7-F1
#
_cell.length_a   1.000
_cell.length_b   1.000
_cell.length_c   1.000
_cell.angle_alpha   90.00
_cell.angle_beta   90.00
_cell.angle_gamma   90.00
#
_symmetry.space_group_name_H-M   'P 1'
#
loop_
_entity.id
_entity.type
_entity.pdbx_description
1 polymer ?
#
loop_
_entity_poly.entity_id
_entity_poly.type
_entity_poly.pdbx_seq_one_letter_code
_entity_poly.pdbx_strand_id
1 'polypeptide(L)' 'MSQPEPASESDLRETLEALELPPESLRSWFEDVKGFCHQHGGRPRYAQLLELMEECLEQLPCD' A
#
# COMPACT_ATOMS: atom_id res chain seq x y z
N MET A 1 -19.18 15.96 -10.14
CA MET A 1 -18.16 14.89 -10.21
C MET A 1 -18.24 14.18 -8.89
N SER A 2 -18.72 12.94 -8.85
CA SER A 2 -18.79 12.17 -7.62
C SER A 2 -17.37 11.82 -7.19
N GLN A 3 -17.03 12.12 -5.95
CA GLN A 3 -15.77 11.70 -5.34
C GLN A 3 -15.81 10.16 -5.26
N PRO A 4 -14.75 9.43 -5.67
CA PRO A 4 -14.73 7.98 -5.49
C PRO A 4 -14.84 7.68 -3.99
N GLU A 5 -15.74 6.77 -3.64
CA GLU A 5 -15.88 6.28 -2.27
C GLU A 5 -14.58 5.58 -1.85
N PRO A 6 -14.19 5.65 -0.56
CA PRO A 6 -13.02 4.95 -0.07
C PRO A 6 -13.19 3.45 -0.36
N ALA A 7 -12.20 2.88 -1.03
CA ALA A 7 -12.13 1.47 -1.36
C ALA A 7 -12.32 0.64 -0.07
N SER A 8 -13.24 -0.32 -0.11
CA SER A 8 -13.42 -1.31 0.94
C SER A 8 -12.23 -2.28 0.98
N GLU A 9 -11.98 -2.98 2.09
CA GLU A 9 -10.86 -3.95 2.20
C GLU A 9 -10.90 -5.04 1.11
N SER A 10 -12.11 -5.40 0.64
CA SER A 10 -12.31 -6.32 -0.50
C SER A 10 -11.71 -5.77 -1.81
N ASP A 11 -11.72 -4.44 -1.98
CA ASP A 11 -11.24 -3.78 -3.18
C ASP A 11 -9.71 -3.71 -3.23
N LEU A 12 -9.03 -3.72 -2.07
CA LEU A 12 -7.58 -3.56 -2.02
C LEU A 12 -6.85 -4.82 -2.54
N ARG A 13 -7.28 -6.01 -2.13
CA ARG A 13 -6.70 -7.27 -2.61
C ARG A 13 -6.91 -7.44 -4.12
N GLU A 14 -8.12 -7.21 -4.61
CA GLU A 14 -8.44 -7.26 -6.04
C GLU A 14 -7.59 -6.25 -6.82
N THR A 15 -7.39 -5.05 -6.27
CA THR A 15 -6.51 -4.04 -6.86
C THR A 15 -5.06 -4.52 -6.94
N LEU A 16 -4.54 -5.13 -5.87
CA LEU A 16 -3.17 -5.66 -5.85
C LEU A 16 -2.97 -6.80 -6.85
N GLU A 17 -3.95 -7.70 -6.98
CA GLU A 17 -3.95 -8.78 -7.98
C GLU A 17 -4.00 -8.23 -9.41
N ALA A 18 -4.77 -7.17 -9.65
CA ALA A 18 -4.89 -6.51 -10.95
C ALA A 18 -3.61 -5.77 -11.39
N LEU A 19 -2.63 -5.57 -10.49
CA LEU A 19 -1.31 -5.03 -10.86
C LEU A 19 -0.48 -6.04 -11.66
N GLU A 20 -0.85 -7.33 -11.67
CA GLU A 20 -0.14 -8.41 -12.39
C GLU A 20 1.36 -8.47 -12.07
N LEU A 21 1.74 -8.07 -10.86
CA LEU A 21 3.12 -8.09 -10.37
C LEU A 21 3.33 -9.24 -9.37
N PRO A 22 4.54 -9.82 -9.31
CA PRO A 22 4.86 -10.81 -8.29
C PRO A 22 4.73 -10.21 -6.87
N PRO A 23 4.15 -10.94 -5.89
CA PRO A 23 3.97 -10.45 -4.52
C PRO A 23 5.26 -9.93 -3.87
N GLU A 24 6.39 -10.56 -4.13
CA GLU A 24 7.70 -10.16 -3.64
C GLU A 24 8.16 -8.81 -4.20
N SER A 25 7.78 -8.50 -5.45
CA SER A 25 8.09 -7.22 -6.09
C SER A 25 7.26 -6.10 -5.48
N LEU A 26 5.97 -6.36 -5.24
CA LEU A 26 5.08 -5.43 -4.54
C LEU A 26 5.56 -5.18 -3.11
N ARG A 27 5.92 -6.24 -2.38
CA ARG A 27 6.47 -6.15 -1.02
C ARG A 27 7.73 -5.27 -0.98
N SER A 28 8.69 -5.51 -1.87
CA SER A 28 9.91 -4.70 -1.96
C SER A 28 9.58 -3.23 -2.22
N TRP A 29 8.69 -2.97 -3.16
CA TRP A 29 8.30 -1.61 -3.53
C TRP A 29 7.63 -0.86 -2.36
N PHE A 30 6.70 -1.49 -1.66
CA PHE A 30 6.03 -0.86 -0.51
C PHE A 30 7.00 -0.56 0.64
N GLU A 31 7.95 -1.46 0.92
CA GLU A 31 8.99 -1.20 1.93
C GLU A 31 9.93 -0.06 1.53
N ASP A 32 10.29 0.06 0.24
CA ASP A 32 11.09 1.19 -0.26
C ASP A 32 10.35 2.53 -0.09
N VAL A 33 9.05 2.56 -0.39
CA VAL A 33 8.20 3.75 -0.20
C VAL A 33 8.08 4.12 1.28
N LYS A 34 7.88 3.14 2.17
CA LYS A 34 7.90 3.36 3.63
C LYS A 34 9.25 3.93 4.08
N GLY A 35 10.35 3.34 3.61
CA GLY A 35 11.71 3.80 3.88
C GLY A 35 11.93 5.26 3.47
N PHE A 36 11.46 5.64 2.28
CA PHE A 36 11.47 7.04 1.82
C PHE A 36 10.64 7.94 2.73
N CYS A 37 9.40 7.56 3.05
CA CYS A 37 8.53 8.36 3.92
C CYS A 37 9.17 8.62 5.29
N HIS A 38 9.77 7.59 5.90
CA HIS A 38 10.48 7.72 7.17
C HIS A 38 11.67 8.68 7.10
N GLN A 39 12.42 8.68 6.00
CA GLN A 39 13.57 9.59 5.80
C GLN A 39 13.15 11.04 5.54
N HIS A 40 11.96 11.27 4.98
CA HIS A 40 11.52 12.58 4.49
C HIS A 40 10.42 13.26 5.34
N GLY A 41 10.19 12.80 6.57
CA GLY A 41 9.28 13.47 7.52
C GLY A 41 8.34 12.54 8.28
N GLY A 42 8.32 11.25 7.92
CA GLY A 42 7.64 10.17 8.63
C GLY A 42 6.13 10.37 8.81
N ARG A 43 5.59 9.76 9.86
CA ARG A 43 4.16 9.81 10.22
C ARG A 43 3.57 11.23 10.26
N PRO A 44 4.24 12.28 10.79
CA PRO A 44 3.70 13.63 10.77
C PRO A 44 3.31 14.16 9.37
N ARG A 45 3.96 13.69 8.30
CA ARG A 45 3.68 14.10 6.91
C ARG A 45 2.96 13.04 6.09
N TYR A 46 3.17 11.77 6.41
CA TYR A 46 2.79 10.66 5.54
C TYR A 46 1.93 9.61 6.24
N ALA A 47 1.24 9.94 7.34
CA ALA A 47 0.45 8.98 8.14
C ALA A 47 -0.45 8.08 7.28
N GLN A 48 -1.33 8.68 6.46
CA GLN A 48 -2.27 7.92 5.61
C GLN A 48 -1.57 7.05 4.57
N LEU A 49 -0.45 7.53 4.01
CA LEU A 49 0.31 6.75 3.04
C LEU A 49 1.01 5.57 3.72
N LEU A 50 1.59 5.77 4.90
CA LEU A 50 2.22 4.71 5.68
C LEU A 50 1.21 3.66 6.12
N GLU A 51 0.02 4.08 6.56
CA GLU A 51 -1.10 3.19 6.89
C GLU A 51 -1.55 2.38 5.67
N LEU A 52 -1.73 3.02 4.51
CA LEU A 52 -2.07 2.31 3.27
C LEU A 52 -0.98 1.31 2.85
N MET A 53 0.29 1.65 2.99
CA MET A 53 1.38 0.69 2.67
C MET A 53 1.37 -0.50 3.64
N GLU A 54 1.08 -0.27 4.93
CA GLU A 54 0.90 -1.33 5.93
C GLU A 54 -0.28 -2.24 5.54
N GLU A 55 -1.45 -1.68 5.21
CA GLU A 55 -2.62 -2.44 4.73
C GLU A 55 -2.32 -3.25 3.47
N CYS A 56 -1.64 -2.66 2.48
CA CYS A 56 -1.23 -3.38 1.26
C CYS A 56 -0.34 -4.58 1.58
N LEU A 57 0.63 -4.41 2.49
CA LEU A 57 1.55 -5.48 2.89
C LEU A 57 0.82 -6.63 3.59
N GLU A 58 -0.21 -6.34 4.39
CA GLU A 58 -1.05 -7.34 5.07
C GLU A 58 -1.93 -8.15 4.11
N GLN A 59 -2.28 -7.58 2.94
CA GLN A 59 -3.08 -8.27 1.92
C GLN A 59 -2.26 -9.15 0.99
N LEU A 60 -0.93 -8.98 0.93
CA LEU A 60 -0.07 -9.82 0.10
C LEU A 60 0.00 -11.26 0.65
N PRO A 61 0.01 -12.28 -0.21
CA PRO A 61 0.17 -13.66 0.24
C PRO A 61 1.51 -13.84 1.00
N CYS A 62 1.44 -14.54 2.15
CA CYS A 62 2.62 -15.15 2.76
C CYS A 62 2.93 -16.43 1.99
N ASP A 63 4.13 -16.54 1.42
CA ASP A 63 4.67 -17.83 0.95
C ASP A 63 4.79 -18.84 2.10
#